data_AF-A0A2V8P4D7-F1
#
_entry.id   AF-A0A2V8P4D7-F1
#
_cell.length_a   1.000
_cell.length_b   1.000
_cell.length_c   1.000
_cell.angle_alpha   90.00
_cell.angle_beta   90.00
_cell.angle_gamma   90.00
#
_symmetry.space_group_name_H-M   'P 1'
#
loop_
_entity.id
_entity.type
_entity.pdbx_description
1 polymer ?
#
loop_
_entity_poly.entity_id
_entity_poly.type
_entity_poly.pdbx_seq_one_letter_code
_entity_poly.pdbx_strand_id
1 'polypeptide(L)'
;MKPTARAFLVSLICITAASIVVARRHGPQPGTTVAGVYENFTVGKESGDLEGMRVVIVSAGGGYYAIVQIAQGGAEDPKPEFVAANVKRMSIEFTAGSEKFRGTVSAAGLTLKNAAGESQTLKRKPCGSYFK
;
A
#
# COMPACT_ATOMS: atom_id res chain seq x y z
N MET A 1 46.06 36.78 -19.47
CA MET A 1 45.08 36.90 -18.36
C MET A 1 45.76 36.46 -17.07
N LYS A 2 45.66 37.27 -16.00
CA LYS A 2 46.30 37.03 -14.70
C LYS A 2 45.80 35.68 -14.11
N PRO A 3 46.65 34.90 -13.41
CA PRO A 3 46.34 33.54 -12.97
C PRO A 3 45.11 33.47 -12.04
N THR A 4 44.76 34.57 -11.39
CA THR A 4 43.55 34.73 -10.57
C THR A 4 42.25 34.60 -11.36
N ALA A 5 42.23 35.04 -12.63
CA ALA A 5 41.02 34.97 -13.47
C ALA A 5 40.68 33.54 -13.92
N ARG A 6 41.68 32.64 -13.98
CA ARG A 6 41.48 31.23 -14.34
C ARG A 6 40.90 30.40 -13.18
N ALA A 7 41.23 30.75 -11.94
CA ALA A 7 40.74 30.06 -10.75
C ALA A 7 39.22 30.27 -10.53
N PHE A 8 38.70 31.48 -10.79
CA PHE A 8 37.28 31.78 -10.66
C PHE A 8 36.42 31.07 -11.73
N LEU A 9 36.94 30.92 -12.95
CA LEU A 9 36.20 30.27 -14.04
C LEU A 9 36.03 28.76 -13.80
N VAL A 10 37.05 28.09 -13.23
CA VAL A 10 37.00 26.65 -12.92
C VAL A 10 36.06 26.37 -11.75
N SER A 11 36.04 27.23 -10.73
CA SER A 11 35.13 27.10 -9.57
C SER A 11 33.64 27.20 -9.99
N LEU A 12 33.31 28.12 -10.90
CA LEU A 12 31.94 28.29 -11.39
C LEU A 12 31.43 27.09 -12.22
N ILE A 13 32.33 26.40 -12.92
CA ILE A 13 32.01 25.18 -13.69
C ILE A 13 31.79 23.98 -12.75
N CYS A 14 32.53 23.88 -11.64
CA CYS A 14 32.32 22.81 -10.67
C CYS A 14 30.99 22.94 -9.91
N ILE A 15 30.56 24.17 -9.59
CA ILE A 15 29.30 24.41 -8.88
C ILE A 15 28.08 24.10 -9.77
N THR A 16 28.15 24.36 -11.08
CA THR A 16 27.05 24.05 -12.00
C THR A 16 26.94 22.55 -12.31
N ALA A 17 28.06 21.81 -12.33
CA ALA A 17 28.04 20.36 -12.51
C ALA A 17 27.45 19.59 -11.31
N ALA A 18 27.63 20.08 -10.08
CA ALA A 18 27.12 19.42 -8.88
C ALA A 18 25.58 19.43 -8.79
N SER A 19 24.93 20.48 -9.32
CA SER A 19 23.46 20.63 -9.26
C SER A 19 22.71 19.65 -10.16
N ILE A 20 23.33 19.18 -11.26
CA ILE A 20 22.68 18.28 -12.23
C ILE A 20 22.62 16.84 -11.68
N VAL A 21 23.58 16.44 -10.84
CA VAL A 21 23.65 15.06 -10.31
C VAL A 21 22.64 14.81 -9.19
N VAL A 22 22.31 15.83 -8.39
CA VAL A 22 21.32 15.68 -7.29
C VAL A 22 19.88 15.68 -7.82
N ALA A 23 19.59 16.36 -8.93
CA ALA A 23 18.24 16.39 -9.52
C ALA A 23 17.82 15.08 -10.20
N ARG A 24 18.75 14.16 -10.51
CA ARG A 24 18.47 12.91 -11.24
C ARG A 24 18.21 11.68 -10.36
N ARG A 25 18.23 11.80 -9.04
CA ARG A 25 17.94 10.69 -8.11
C ARG A 25 16.49 10.58 -7.63
N HIS A 26 15.57 11.33 -8.23
CA HIS A 26 14.13 11.04 -8.13
C HIS A 26 13.68 10.33 -9.41
N GLY A 27 14.24 9.15 -9.68
CA GLY A 27 13.53 8.19 -10.51
C GLY A 27 12.16 7.92 -9.86
N PRO A 28 11.11 7.62 -10.61
CA PRO A 28 9.84 7.24 -10.01
C PRO A 28 10.11 6.07 -9.08
N GLN A 29 10.04 6.30 -7.76
CA GLN A 29 9.79 5.20 -6.84
C GLN A 29 8.59 4.48 -7.41
N PRO A 30 8.60 3.15 -7.59
CA PRO A 30 7.41 2.44 -8.04
C PRO A 30 6.29 2.88 -7.13
N GLY A 31 5.39 3.71 -7.67
CA GLY A 31 4.39 4.40 -6.88
C GLY A 31 3.61 3.32 -6.16
N THR A 32 3.55 3.39 -4.83
CA THR A 32 2.77 2.40 -4.08
C THR A 32 1.34 2.51 -4.58
N THR A 33 0.89 1.51 -5.31
CA THR A 33 -0.47 1.46 -5.82
C THR A 33 -1.41 0.99 -4.70
N VAL A 34 -2.62 1.53 -4.70
CA VAL A 34 -3.67 1.12 -3.76
C VAL A 34 -4.16 -0.28 -4.08
N ALA A 35 -4.21 -0.64 -5.36
CA ALA A 35 -4.45 -2.02 -5.78
C ALA A 35 -3.42 -2.94 -5.10
N GLY A 36 -3.86 -4.13 -4.66
CA GLY A 36 -2.99 -5.06 -3.96
C GLY A 36 -3.77 -6.15 -3.24
N VAL A 37 -3.06 -7.23 -2.91
CA VAL A 37 -3.54 -8.22 -1.94
C VAL A 37 -2.92 -7.88 -0.59
N TYR A 38 -3.75 -7.77 0.43
CA TYR A 38 -3.35 -7.48 1.79
C TYR A 38 -3.97 -8.52 2.72
N GLU A 39 -3.19 -9.13 3.61
CA GLU A 39 -3.73 -10.08 4.57
C GLU A 39 -2.92 -10.19 5.86
N ASN A 40 -3.58 -10.66 6.91
CA ASN A 40 -2.96 -11.05 8.18
C ASN A 40 -3.46 -12.41 8.66
N PHE A 41 -3.92 -13.28 7.76
CA PHE A 41 -4.38 -14.61 8.13
C PHE A 41 -3.34 -15.38 8.93
N THR A 42 -3.80 -16.00 10.02
CA THR A 42 -3.01 -16.85 10.90
C THR A 42 -3.82 -18.09 11.28
N VAL A 43 -3.13 -19.18 11.58
CA VAL A 43 -3.75 -20.37 12.15
C VAL A 43 -3.72 -20.23 13.67
N GLY A 44 -4.89 -20.33 14.31
CA GLY A 44 -5.05 -20.29 15.76
C GLY A 44 -4.26 -21.43 16.41
N LYS A 45 -3.43 -21.13 17.40
CA LYS A 45 -2.51 -22.11 18.00
C LYS A 45 -3.21 -23.27 18.71
N GLU A 46 -4.42 -23.01 19.23
CA GLU A 46 -5.18 -23.98 20.02
C GLU A 46 -6.28 -24.65 19.19
N SER A 47 -6.98 -23.87 18.35
CA SER A 47 -8.08 -24.37 17.51
C SER A 47 -7.60 -25.05 16.22
N GLY A 48 -6.48 -24.59 15.66
CA GLY A 48 -6.10 -24.91 14.29
C GLY A 48 -6.93 -24.17 13.23
N ASP A 49 -7.83 -23.28 13.65
CA ASP A 49 -8.73 -22.56 12.75
C ASP A 49 -8.05 -21.36 12.10
N LEU A 50 -8.56 -20.96 10.93
CA LEU A 50 -8.10 -19.76 10.26
C LEU A 50 -8.72 -18.52 10.90
N GLU A 51 -7.88 -17.55 11.25
CA GLU A 51 -8.27 -16.27 11.82
C GLU A 51 -7.64 -15.12 11.05
N GLY A 52 -8.31 -13.97 11.00
CA GLY A 52 -7.81 -12.73 10.43
C GLY A 52 -8.59 -12.28 9.20
N MET A 53 -7.94 -11.51 8.33
CA MET A 53 -8.59 -10.86 7.21
C MET A 53 -7.68 -10.84 5.97
N ARG A 54 -8.32 -10.96 4.80
CA ARG A 54 -7.75 -10.62 3.51
C ARG A 54 -8.60 -9.55 2.83
N VAL A 55 -7.94 -8.57 2.25
CA VAL A 55 -8.53 -7.54 1.40
C VAL A 55 -7.75 -7.52 0.09
N VAL A 56 -8.45 -7.74 -1.02
CA VAL A 56 -7.91 -7.58 -2.37
C VAL A 56 -8.50 -6.32 -2.98
N ILE A 57 -7.67 -5.31 -3.22
CA ILE A 57 -8.10 -4.08 -3.86
C ILE A 57 -7.80 -4.17 -5.36
N VAL A 58 -8.83 -3.97 -6.18
CA VAL A 58 -8.73 -3.96 -7.63
C VAL A 58 -9.25 -2.63 -8.18
N SER A 59 -8.65 -2.15 -9.27
CA SER A 59 -9.19 -1.03 -10.05
C SER A 59 -9.94 -1.61 -11.25
N ALA A 60 -11.22 -1.27 -11.39
CA ALA A 60 -12.07 -1.74 -12.47
C ALA A 60 -13.12 -0.67 -12.82
N GLY A 61 -13.48 -0.55 -14.10
CA GLY A 61 -14.59 0.33 -14.54
C GLY A 61 -14.48 1.81 -14.13
N GLY A 62 -13.26 2.33 -13.94
CA GLY A 62 -13.03 3.71 -13.48
C GLY A 62 -13.14 3.91 -11.96
N GLY A 63 -13.38 2.84 -11.19
CA GLY A 63 -13.45 2.85 -9.73
C GLY A 63 -12.50 1.85 -9.07
N TYR A 64 -12.67 1.70 -7.77
CA TYR A 64 -11.99 0.69 -6.96
C TYR A 64 -13.00 -0.21 -6.28
N TYR A 65 -12.63 -1.48 -6.12
CA TYR A 65 -13.41 -2.48 -5.44
C TYR A 65 -12.52 -3.28 -4.50
N ALA A 66 -13.12 -3.79 -3.43
CA ALA A 66 -12.47 -4.66 -2.47
C ALA A 66 -13.15 -6.03 -2.49
N ILE A 67 -12.35 -7.10 -2.56
CA ILE A 67 -12.78 -8.44 -2.17
C ILE A 67 -12.32 -8.62 -0.74
N VAL A 68 -13.25 -8.74 0.19
CA VAL A 68 -12.99 -8.82 1.63
C VAL A 68 -13.34 -10.22 2.12
N GLN A 69 -12.40 -10.87 2.80
CA GLN A 69 -12.59 -12.18 3.39
C GLN A 69 -12.17 -12.09 4.86
N ILE A 70 -13.09 -12.40 5.78
CA ILE A 70 -12.87 -12.31 7.23
C ILE A 70 -13.04 -13.70 7.80
N ALA A 71 -12.02 -14.18 8.51
CA ALA A 71 -12.01 -15.46 9.20
C ALA A 71 -12.01 -15.19 10.71
N GLN A 72 -12.99 -15.74 11.43
CA GLN A 72 -13.19 -15.50 12.87
C GLN A 72 -12.83 -16.72 13.74
N GLY A 73 -12.21 -17.74 13.16
CA GLY A 73 -12.13 -19.06 13.79
C GLY A 73 -13.47 -19.79 13.72
N GLY A 74 -13.47 -21.08 13.44
CA GLY A 74 -14.68 -21.89 13.29
C GLY A 74 -14.70 -22.77 12.05
N ALA A 75 -15.72 -23.63 11.98
CA ALA A 75 -15.88 -24.64 10.94
C ALA A 75 -16.38 -24.07 9.60
N GLU A 76 -16.84 -22.82 9.57
CA GLU A 76 -17.35 -22.19 8.35
C GLU A 76 -16.20 -21.62 7.52
N ASP A 77 -16.17 -21.96 6.23
CA ASP A 77 -15.24 -21.35 5.30
C ASP A 77 -15.55 -19.86 5.14
N PRO A 78 -14.58 -18.96 5.39
CA PRO A 78 -14.81 -17.53 5.33
C PRO A 78 -15.14 -17.11 3.89
N LYS A 79 -16.39 -16.70 3.66
CA LYS A 79 -16.88 -16.32 2.33
C LYS A 79 -16.37 -14.94 1.92
N PRO A 80 -15.75 -14.78 0.74
CA PRO A 80 -15.38 -13.47 0.22
C PRO A 80 -16.59 -12.62 -0.17
N GLU A 81 -16.55 -11.33 0.16
CA GLU A 81 -17.53 -10.31 -0.24
C GLU A 81 -16.91 -9.31 -1.22
N PHE A 82 -17.61 -9.01 -2.32
CA PHE A 82 -17.17 -8.02 -3.29
C PHE A 82 -17.91 -6.70 -3.09
N VAL A 83 -17.18 -5.65 -2.73
CA VAL A 83 -17.75 -4.36 -2.31
C VAL A 83 -17.09 -3.19 -3.03
N ALA A 84 -17.82 -2.10 -3.20
CA ALA A 84 -17.25 -0.86 -3.70
C ALA A 84 -16.29 -0.25 -2.67
N ALA A 85 -15.16 0.28 -3.14
CA ALA A 85 -14.17 0.94 -2.30
C ALA A 85 -13.98 2.40 -2.73
N ASN A 86 -14.13 3.32 -1.78
CA ASN A 86 -13.82 4.72 -1.98
C ASN A 86 -12.33 4.94 -1.71
N VAL A 87 -11.57 5.28 -2.75
CA VAL A 87 -10.14 5.51 -2.68
C VAL A 87 -9.83 6.98 -2.93
N LYS A 88 -9.12 7.61 -1.98
CA LYS A 88 -8.61 8.97 -2.09
C LYS A 88 -7.12 8.97 -1.77
N ARG A 89 -6.27 9.12 -2.80
CA ARG A 89 -4.82 8.92 -2.69
C ARG A 89 -4.53 7.53 -2.11
N MET A 90 -3.92 7.46 -0.92
CA MET A 90 -3.60 6.21 -0.22
C MET A 90 -4.64 5.83 0.84
N SER A 91 -5.67 6.64 1.04
CA SER A 91 -6.78 6.33 1.95
C SER A 91 -7.82 5.48 1.22
N ILE A 92 -8.34 4.47 1.91
CA ILE A 92 -9.42 3.61 1.42
C ILE A 92 -10.54 3.52 2.46
N GLU A 93 -11.77 3.43 1.98
CA GLU A 93 -12.96 3.19 2.78
C GLU A 93 -13.90 2.23 2.05
N PHE A 94 -14.43 1.24 2.77
CA PHE A 94 -15.43 0.30 2.27
C PHE A 94 -16.27 -0.23 3.44
N THR A 95 -17.37 -0.89 3.12
CA THR A 95 -18.21 -1.60 4.08
C THR A 95 -18.23 -3.07 3.69
N ALA A 96 -18.00 -3.98 4.64
CA ALA A 96 -18.15 -5.42 4.47
C ALA A 96 -19.12 -5.94 5.54
N GLY A 97 -20.15 -6.68 5.14
CA GLY A 97 -21.29 -6.99 5.98
C GLY A 97 -21.93 -5.72 6.54
N SER A 98 -22.03 -5.63 7.87
CA SER A 98 -22.52 -4.45 8.59
C SER A 98 -21.42 -3.51 9.07
N GLU A 99 -20.15 -3.82 8.79
CA GLU A 99 -19.00 -3.13 9.37
C GLU A 99 -18.31 -2.23 8.36
N LYS A 100 -18.07 -0.98 8.76
CA LYS A 100 -17.37 0.01 7.96
C LYS A 100 -15.89 0.04 8.33
N PHE A 101 -15.04 -0.05 7.30
CA PHE A 101 -13.60 0.01 7.44
C PHE A 101 -13.04 1.27 6.80
N ARG A 102 -12.07 1.90 7.47
CA ARG A 102 -11.26 2.99 6.95
C ARG A 102 -9.79 2.65 7.11
N GLY A 103 -8.99 2.89 6.09
CA GLY A 103 -7.59 2.55 6.15
C GLY A 103 -6.66 3.41 5.34
N THR A 104 -5.38 3.14 5.52
CA THR A 104 -4.29 3.77 4.77
C THR A 104 -3.36 2.70 4.23
N VAL A 105 -3.11 2.80 2.93
CA VAL A 105 -2.19 1.94 2.20
C VAL A 105 -0.77 2.49 2.32
N SER A 106 0.17 1.58 2.54
CA SER A 106 1.61 1.84 2.51
C SER A 106 2.34 0.77 1.70
N ALA A 107 3.65 0.93 1.55
CA ALA A 107 4.50 -0.10 0.96
C ALA A 107 4.47 -1.41 1.78
N ALA A 108 4.35 -1.32 3.10
CA ALA A 108 4.35 -2.48 4.01
C ALA A 108 3.00 -3.22 4.03
N GLY A 109 1.89 -2.50 3.83
CA GLY A 109 0.58 -3.09 4.03
C GLY A 109 -0.56 -2.08 4.05
N LEU A 110 -1.72 -2.56 4.47
CA LEU A 110 -2.93 -1.80 4.67
C LEU A 110 -3.30 -1.81 6.15
N THR A 111 -3.29 -0.65 6.79
CA THR A 111 -3.80 -0.51 8.16
C THR A 111 -5.26 -0.10 8.08
N LEU A 112 -6.14 -0.92 8.64
CA LEU A 112 -7.59 -0.69 8.74
C LEU A 112 -7.97 -0.32 10.16
N LYS A 113 -9.04 0.46 10.27
CA LYS A 113 -9.79 0.71 11.49
C LYS A 113 -11.26 0.46 11.22
N ASN A 114 -11.93 -0.24 12.13
CA ASN A 114 -13.37 -0.38 12.07
C ASN A 114 -14.11 0.81 12.69
N ALA A 115 -15.44 0.74 12.69
CA ALA A 115 -16.30 1.75 13.30
C ALA A 115 -16.09 1.88 14.82
N ALA A 116 -15.68 0.81 15.50
CA ALA A 116 -15.33 0.82 16.92
C ALA A 116 -13.94 1.43 17.21
N GLY A 117 -13.15 1.72 16.17
CA GLY A 117 -11.80 2.29 16.29
C GLY A 117 -10.70 1.25 16.48
N GLU A 118 -11.04 -0.04 16.51
CA GLU A 118 -10.09 -1.14 16.58
C GLU A 118 -9.28 -1.18 15.30
N SER A 119 -7.95 -1.31 15.43
CA SER A 119 -7.04 -1.25 14.30
C SER A 119 -6.39 -2.60 14.04
N GLN A 120 -6.30 -2.96 12.76
CA GLN A 120 -5.57 -4.14 12.29
C GLN A 120 -4.69 -3.77 11.10
N THR A 121 -3.54 -4.43 10.96
CA THR A 121 -2.62 -4.23 9.84
C THR A 121 -2.52 -5.50 9.01
N LEU A 122 -2.84 -5.36 7.74
CA LEU A 122 -2.79 -6.40 6.73
C LEU A 122 -1.49 -6.26 5.94
N LYS A 123 -0.66 -7.29 5.91
CA LYS A 123 0.62 -7.28 5.19
C LYS A 123 0.37 -7.30 3.68
N ARG A 124 1.06 -6.43 2.94
CA ARG A 124 1.01 -6.45 1.48
C ARG A 124 1.67 -7.72 0.96
N LYS A 125 1.02 -8.40 0.03
CA LYS A 125 1.59 -9.56 -0.68
C LYS A 125 2.27 -9.13 -1.99
N PRO A 126 3.31 -9.85 -2.44
CA PRO A 126 4.01 -9.55 -3.68
C PRO A 126 3.07 -9.57 -4.89
N CYS A 127 3.29 -8.68 -5.87
CA CYS A 127 2.40 -8.49 -7.03
C CYS A 127 2.12 -9.76 -7.88
N GLY A 128 2.94 -10.81 -7.76
CA GLY A 128 2.67 -12.11 -8.37
C GLY A 128 1.50 -12.90 -7.74
N SER A 129 0.90 -12.40 -6.66
CA SER A 129 -0.22 -13.06 -5.96
C SER A 129 -1.62 -12.57 -6.37
N TYR A 130 -1.73 -11.67 -7.36
CA TYR A 130 -3.04 -11.10 -7.75
C TYR A 130 -4.01 -12.12 -8.35
N PHE A 131 -3.49 -13.16 -9.02
CA PHE A 131 -4.30 -14.13 -9.79
C PHE A 131 -3.71 -15.56 -9.77
N LYS A 132 -3.06 -15.95 -8.67
CA LYS A 132 -2.67 -17.36 -8.48
C LYS A 132 -3.79 -18.18 -7.88
#